data_AF-A0A1B7KPC4-F1
#
_entry.id   AF-A0A1B7KPC4-F1
#
_cell.length_a   1.000
_cell.length_b   1.000
_cell.length_c   1.000
_cell.angle_alpha   90.00
_cell.angle_beta   90.00
_cell.angle_gamma   90.00
#
_symmetry.space_group_name_H-M   'P 1'
#
loop_
_entity.id
_entity.type
_entity.pdbx_description
1 polymer ?
#
loop_
_entity_poly.entity_id
_entity_poly.type
_entity_poly.pdbx_seq_one_letter_code
_entity_poly.pdbx_strand_id
1 'polypeptide(L)' 'MFEIVGRLRCPICSEVVRPDEKVFLDIINTIIHQKCYYQSPRRLPIKDKGPFQKMFMKYPFFNEDEEDDSI' A
#
# COMPACT_ATOMS: atom_id res chain seq x y z
N MET A 1 14.60 -8.23 5.65
CA MET A 1 13.25 -8.80 5.84
C MET A 1 12.31 -7.60 5.85
N PHE A 2 11.38 -7.50 4.91
CA PHE A 2 10.66 -6.26 4.57
C PHE A 2 10.01 -5.57 5.79
N GLU A 3 10.56 -4.44 6.25
CA GLU A 3 10.14 -3.78 7.51
C GLU A 3 8.70 -3.24 7.48
N ILE A 4 8.16 -2.98 6.29
CA ILE A 4 6.79 -2.47 6.10
C ILE A 4 5.74 -3.59 6.20
N VAL A 5 6.13 -4.85 5.98
CA VAL A 5 5.21 -6.00 6.01
C VAL A 5 4.75 -6.22 7.46
N GLY A 6 3.56 -5.74 7.77
CA GLY A 6 2.99 -5.73 9.13
C GLY A 6 2.63 -4.34 9.67
N ARG A 7 3.18 -3.27 9.09
CA ARG A 7 2.91 -1.87 9.49
C ARG A 7 1.82 -1.22 8.64
N LEU A 8 1.76 -1.56 7.36
CA LEU A 8 0.78 -0.98 6.44
C LEU A 8 -0.63 -1.53 6.69
N ARG A 9 -1.58 -0.63 6.96
CA ARG A 9 -3.00 -0.96 7.18
C ARG A 9 -3.87 -0.36 6.08
N CYS A 10 -4.92 -1.07 5.70
CA CYS A 10 -5.90 -0.53 4.78
C CYS A 10 -6.70 0.58 5.47
N PRO A 11 -6.86 1.76 4.84
CA PRO A 11 -7.56 2.90 5.44
C PRO A 11 -9.08 2.70 5.60
N ILE A 12 -9.64 1.61 5.05
CA ILE A 12 -11.09 1.34 5.08
C ILE A 12 -11.45 0.35 6.19
N CYS A 13 -10.71 -0.76 6.30
CA CYS A 13 -10.98 -1.80 7.31
C CYS A 13 -10.01 -1.77 8.48
N SER A 14 -8.96 -0.95 8.44
CA SER A 14 -7.88 -0.87 9.44
C SER A 14 -7.07 -2.16 9.64
N GLU A 15 -7.33 -3.21 8.86
CA GLU A 15 -6.57 -4.46 8.89
C GLU A 15 -5.22 -4.31 8.20
N VAL A 16 -4.24 -5.08 8.69
CA VAL A 16 -2.90 -5.18 8.08
C VAL A 16 -3.03 -5.77 6.68
N VAL A 17 -2.33 -5.16 5.72
CA VAL A 17 -2.26 -5.64 4.35
C VAL A 17 -1.20 -6.74 4.24
N ARG A 18 -1.61 -7.96 3.90
CA ARG A 18 -0.70 -9.10 3.74
C ARG A 18 -0.10 -9.16 2.33
N PRO A 19 1.09 -9.74 2.15
CA PRO A 19 1.79 -9.78 0.85
C PRO A 19 0.98 -10.38 -0.32
N ASP A 20 0.18 -11.40 -0.04
CA ASP A 20 -0.64 -12.15 -1.00
C ASP A 20 -2.00 -11.50 -1.29
N GLU A 21 -2.42 -10.52 -0.48
CA GLU A 21 -3.70 -9.87 -0.66
C GLU A 21 -3.72 -8.95 -1.88
N LYS A 22 -4.84 -8.99 -2.61
CA LYS A 22 -5.07 -8.09 -3.74
C LYS A 22 -5.38 -6.69 -3.24
N VAL A 23 -4.64 -5.73 -3.75
CA VAL A 23 -4.74 -4.31 -3.41
C VAL A 23 -4.84 -3.44 -4.65
N PHE A 24 -5.36 -2.24 -4.45
CA PHE A 24 -5.19 -1.11 -5.35
C PHE A 24 -4.20 -0.12 -4.75
N LEU A 25 -3.36 0.43 -5.63
CA LEU A 25 -2.59 1.63 -5.39
C LEU A 25 -3.30 2.79 -6.09
N ASP A 26 -3.61 3.86 -5.39
CA ASP A 26 -4.19 5.06 -6.00
C ASP A 26 -3.13 6.08 -6.45
N ILE A 27 -3.59 7.18 -7.05
CA ILE A 27 -2.71 8.25 -7.55
C ILE A 27 -1.93 9.00 -6.47
N ILE A 28 -2.36 8.97 -5.20
CA ILE A 28 -1.65 9.59 -4.06
C ILE A 28 -0.85 8.55 -3.26
N ASN A 29 -0.60 7.38 -3.85
CA ASN A 29 0.16 6.26 -3.29
C ASN A 29 -0.49 5.58 -2.06
N THR A 30 -1.81 5.60 -1.94
CA THR A 30 -2.51 4.84 -0.89
C THR A 30 -2.73 3.38 -1.32
N ILE A 31 -2.44 2.45 -0.41
CA ILE A 31 -2.76 1.03 -0.58
C ILE A 31 -4.11 0.71 0.08
N ILE A 32 -5.04 0.15 -0.69
CA ILE A 32 -6.37 -0.25 -0.23
C ILE A 32 -6.65 -1.68 -0.67
N HIS A 33 -7.17 -2.53 0.22
CA HIS A 33 -7.64 -3.87 -0.18
C HIS A 33 -8.66 -3.74 -1.33
N GLN A 34 -8.53 -4.60 -2.33
CA GLN A 34 -9.43 -4.58 -3.48
C GLN A 34 -10.90 -4.75 -3.05
N LYS A 35 -11.18 -5.58 -2.03
CA LYS A 35 -12.52 -5.78 -1.45
C LYS A 35 -13.07 -4.52 -0.76
N CYS A 36 -12.19 -3.69 -0.20
CA CYS A 36 -12.58 -2.50 0.56
C CYS A 36 -12.72 -1.26 -0.33
N TYR A 37 -12.04 -1.20 -1.47
CA TYR A 37 -12.08 -0.05 -2.36
C TYR A 37 -13.51 0.29 -2.85
N TYR A 38 -14.32 -0.72 -3.13
CA TYR A 38 -15.71 -0.52 -3.56
C TYR A 38 -16.65 -0.07 -2.43
N GLN A 39 -16.21 -0.16 -1.17
CA GLN A 39 -16.94 0.32 0.00
C GLN A 39 -16.60 1.78 0.33
N SER A 40 -15.50 2.31 -0.21
CA SER A 40 -15.09 3.70 0.03
C SER A 40 -16.00 4.69 -0.70
N PRO A 41 -16.56 5.71 -0.02
CA PRO A 41 -17.33 6.77 -0.67
C PRO A 41 -16.45 7.68 -1.54
N ARG A 42 -15.14 7.75 -1.26
CA ARG A 42 -14.16 8.52 -2.03
C ARG A 42 -13.19 7.55 -2.71
N ARG A 43 -13.33 7.43 -4.03
CA ARG A 43 -12.50 6.58 -4.87
C ARG A 43 -11.61 7.44 -5.73
N LEU A 44 -10.32 7.47 -5.39
CA LEU A 44 -9.32 8.09 -6.23
C LEU A 44 -9.01 7.18 -7.43
N PRO A 45 -8.56 7.73 -8.57
CA PRO A 45 -8.16 6.91 -9.71
C PRO A 45 -7.13 5.85 -9.33
N ILE A 46 -7.28 4.65 -9.87
CA ILE A 46 -6.37 3.53 -9.63
C ILE A 46 -5.12 3.71 -10.48
N LYS A 47 -3.97 3.78 -9.82
CA LYS A 47 -2.63 3.83 -10.42
C LYS A 47 -2.11 2.42 -10.75
N ASP A 48 -2.32 1.45 -9.87
CA ASP A 48 -1.93 0.04 -10.09
C ASP A 48 -2.81 -0.94 -9.29
N LYS A 49 -2.79 -2.22 -9.68
CA LYS A 49 -3.53 -3.31 -9.02
C LYS A 49 -2.78 -4.64 -9.05
N GLY A 50 -2.95 -5.43 -8.00
CA GLY A 50 -2.33 -6.76 -7.89
C GLY A 50 -2.08 -7.16 -6.44
N PRO A 51 -1.32 -8.24 -6.21
CA PRO A 51 -0.87 -8.61 -4.86
C PRO A 51 -0.03 -7.50 -4.24
N PHE A 52 -0.14 -7.27 -2.92
CA PHE A 52 0.63 -6.25 -2.23
C PHE A 52 2.15 -6.42 -2.41
N GLN A 53 2.64 -7.66 -2.40
CA GLN A 53 4.05 -7.97 -2.64
C GLN A 53 4.54 -7.39 -3.98
N LYS A 54 3.71 -7.40 -5.02
CA LYS A 54 4.06 -6.81 -6.32
C LYS A 54 4.20 -5.29 -6.21
N MET A 55 3.34 -4.63 -5.44
CA MET A 55 3.44 -3.18 -5.22
C MET A 55 4.71 -2.83 -4.46
N PHE A 56 4.96 -3.57 -3.38
CA PHE A 56 6.15 -3.42 -2.53
C PHE A 56 7.46 -3.53 -3.34
N MET A 57 7.55 -4.53 -4.23
CA MET A 57 8.73 -4.72 -5.08
C MET A 57 8.86 -3.71 -6.22
N LYS A 58 7.74 -3.15 -6.69
CA LYS A 58 7.72 -2.28 -7.86
C LYS A 58 8.04 -0.82 -7.55
N TYR A 59 7.62 -0.34 -6.37
CA TYR A 59 7.65 1.08 -6.05
C TYR A 59 8.75 1.40 -5.03
N PRO A 60 9.73 2.28 -5.38
CA PRO A 60 10.88 2.58 -4.52
C PRO A 60 10.53 3.16 -3.15
N PHE A 61 9.45 3.93 -3.04
CA PHE A 61 9.00 4.55 -1.78
C PHE A 61 8.59 3.55 -0.68
N PHE A 62 8.51 2.25 -0.98
CA PHE A 62 8.36 1.21 0.04
C PHE A 62 9.70 0.68 0.59
N ASN A 63 10.81 1.13 0.03
CA ASN A 63 12.17 0.71 0.37
C ASN A 63 13.08 1.90 0.73
N GLU A 64 12.53 3.12 0.81
CA GLU A 64 13.26 4.29 1.28
C GLU A 64 13.40 4.16 2.81
N ASP A 65 14.52 3.59 3.23
CA ASP A 65 15.03 3.75 4.59
C ASP A 65 15.42 5.23 4.76
N GLU A 66 15.05 5.83 5.89
CA GLU A 66 15.43 7.20 6.28
C GLU A 66 16.97 7.31 6.40
N GLU A 67 17.68 7.52 5.30
CA GLU A 67 19.06 8.00 5.29
C GLU A 67 19.09 9.43 4.72
N ASP A 68 18.62 10.42 5.48
CA ASP A 68 19.27 11.74 5.58
C ASP A 68 18.64 12.62 6.70
N ASP A 69 18.89 12.26 7.97
CA ASP A 69 18.72 13.18 9.11
C ASP A 69 20.09 13.79 9.50
N SER A 70 20.88 14.22 8.51
CA SER A 70 22.15 14.92 8.75
C SER A 70 21.87 16.42 9.00
N ILE A 71 21.65 16.79 10.27
CA ILE A 71 21.65 18.20 10.77
C ILE A 71 23.08 18.76 10.76
#